data_AF-A0A7M5X649-F1
#
_entry.id   AF-A0A7M5X649-F1
#
_cell.length_a   1.000
_cell.length_b   1.000
_cell.length_c   1.000
_cell.angle_alpha   90.00
_cell.angle_beta   90.00
_cell.angle_gamma   90.00
#
_symmetry.space_group_name_H-M   'P 1'
#
loop_
_entity.id
_entity.type
_entity.pdbx_description
1 polymer ?
#
loop_
_entity_poly.entity_id
_entity_poly.type
_entity_poly.pdbx_seq_one_letter_code
_entity_poly.pdbx_strand_id
1 'polypeptide(L)'
;MEIFIKTLTGKTIPLSVNPRNEVDDVKEMIFEKERTPVEIQRLVFAGKQLESGRTLSYYGIKDASTLHLVLRLRGMISNFSEYDISDPLIAFLMKGDVDSVEISEELLKKKMRECEGYLENSTLKFEHTGIKMLALREKRKLMGVADCVFSLQQIQGKPGSIRQDIKILLPNGSLQKITGSNTIEAKLKSHHSEPPEDLKVVLRRTAPTDGCLPWHVDGYYSRATVQYTLNDDREYKGGRLCFYTEDLGLYVPRRPAGTLSIHTKEMHGVSRLISGVRYVLFVVEPTNDLGGTTENIVDLASNNMLQSMLATMDDNI
;
A
#
# COMPACT_ATOMS: atom_id res chain seq x y z
N MET A 1 3.07 -16.85 32.41
CA MET A 1 2.79 -18.23 31.96
C MET A 1 3.42 -18.40 30.61
N GLU A 2 3.87 -19.59 30.26
CA GLU A 2 4.43 -19.87 28.94
C GLU A 2 3.37 -20.53 28.07
N ILE A 3 3.23 -20.07 26.82
CA ILE A 3 2.38 -20.69 25.81
C ILE A 3 3.19 -20.98 24.55
N PHE A 4 2.67 -21.87 23.72
CA PHE A 4 3.33 -22.31 22.50
C PHE A 4 2.51 -21.93 21.27
N ILE A 5 3.14 -21.26 20.31
CA ILE A 5 2.53 -20.95 19.02
C ILE A 5 3.05 -21.94 17.99
N LYS A 6 2.16 -22.76 17.44
CA LYS A 6 2.49 -23.73 16.39
C LYS A 6 2.07 -23.22 15.02
N THR A 7 3.04 -23.08 14.13
CA THR A 7 2.83 -22.67 12.73
C THR A 7 2.36 -23.84 11.87
N LEU A 8 1.85 -23.56 10.67
CA LEU A 8 1.45 -24.57 9.68
C LEU A 8 2.62 -25.44 9.20
N THR A 9 3.85 -24.94 9.23
CA THR A 9 5.07 -25.71 8.87
C THR A 9 5.56 -26.60 10.01
N GLY A 10 4.88 -26.58 11.16
CA GLY A 10 5.23 -27.39 12.33
C GLY A 10 6.24 -26.75 13.27
N LYS A 11 6.76 -25.54 12.97
CA LYS A 11 7.61 -24.78 13.90
C LYS A 11 6.80 -24.35 15.14
N THR A 12 7.39 -24.52 16.32
CA THR A 12 6.83 -24.11 17.62
C THR A 12 7.62 -22.93 18.18
N ILE A 13 6.91 -21.87 18.58
CA ILE A 13 7.49 -20.63 19.09
C ILE A 13 7.02 -20.44 20.55
N PRO A 14 7.92 -20.40 21.54
CA PRO A 14 7.55 -20.15 22.93
C PRO A 14 7.34 -18.66 23.20
N LEU A 15 6.23 -18.31 23.87
CA LEU A 15 5.90 -16.95 24.30
C LEU A 15 5.62 -16.91 25.81
N SER A 16 6.22 -15.92 26.48
CA SER A 16 5.90 -15.61 27.87
C SER A 16 4.79 -14.57 27.89
N VAL A 17 3.62 -14.95 28.41
CA VAL A 17 2.39 -14.14 28.38
C VAL A 17 1.77 -14.03 29.78
N ASN A 18 0.91 -13.04 29.95
CA ASN A 18 0.02 -12.87 31.09
C ASN A 18 -1.40 -13.36 30.72
N PRO A 19 -2.14 -14.08 31.60
CA PRO A 19 -3.54 -14.42 31.34
C PRO A 19 -4.46 -13.23 30.99
N ARG A 20 -4.09 -12.02 31.41
CA ARG A 20 -4.80 -10.78 31.10
C ARG A 20 -4.42 -10.17 29.75
N ASN A 21 -3.37 -10.66 29.09
CA ASN A 21 -3.04 -10.20 27.76
C ASN A 21 -4.21 -10.45 26.83
N GLU A 22 -4.43 -9.49 25.94
CA GLU A 22 -5.38 -9.60 24.86
C GLU A 22 -4.77 -10.41 23.71
N VAL A 23 -5.64 -10.88 22.82
CA VAL A 23 -5.23 -11.59 21.61
C VAL A 23 -4.28 -10.74 20.75
N ASP A 24 -4.47 -9.42 20.74
CA ASP A 24 -3.64 -8.50 19.96
C ASP A 24 -2.22 -8.39 20.54
N ASP A 25 -2.06 -8.34 21.87
CA ASP A 25 -0.75 -8.40 22.54
C ASP A 25 0.05 -9.65 22.10
N VAL A 26 -0.62 -10.80 22.03
CA VAL A 26 0.05 -12.06 21.62
C VAL A 26 0.48 -12.01 20.16
N LYS A 27 -0.34 -11.41 19.28
CA LYS A 27 0.05 -11.25 17.87
C LYS A 27 1.23 -10.30 17.72
N GLU A 28 1.31 -9.23 18.51
CA GLU A 28 2.47 -8.34 18.54
C GLU A 28 3.74 -9.08 18.97
N MET A 29 3.68 -9.90 20.02
CA MET A 29 4.82 -10.73 20.43
C MET A 29 5.27 -11.72 19.34
N ILE A 30 4.34 -12.26 18.55
CA ILE A 30 4.65 -13.10 17.38
C ILE A 30 5.34 -12.25 16.29
N PHE A 31 4.88 -11.02 16.05
CA PHE A 31 5.52 -10.12 15.09
C PHE A 31 6.95 -9.79 15.51
N GLU A 32 7.21 -9.50 16.78
CA GLU A 32 8.56 -9.22 17.28
C GLU A 32 9.51 -10.40 17.06
N LYS A 33 9.04 -11.63 17.27
CA LYS A 33 9.88 -12.84 17.14
C LYS A 33 10.03 -13.35 15.71
N GLU A 34 8.94 -13.37 14.95
CA GLU A 34 8.89 -14.04 13.65
C GLU A 34 8.76 -13.06 12.48
N ARG A 35 8.63 -11.76 12.75
CA ARG A 35 8.42 -10.70 11.74
C ARG A 35 7.20 -10.98 10.84
N THR A 36 6.23 -11.74 11.36
CA THR A 36 4.96 -12.01 10.68
C THR A 36 3.97 -10.90 11.02
N PRO A 37 3.48 -10.12 10.05
CA PRO A 37 2.59 -8.99 10.33
C PRO A 37 1.31 -9.42 11.06
N VAL A 38 0.91 -8.68 12.11
CA VAL A 38 -0.20 -8.98 13.03
C VAL A 38 -1.52 -9.25 12.29
N GLU A 39 -1.78 -8.52 11.22
CA GLU A 39 -3.00 -8.56 10.42
C GLU A 39 -3.18 -9.86 9.62
N ILE A 40 -2.07 -10.52 9.27
CA ILE A 40 -2.12 -11.83 8.63
C ILE A 40 -2.14 -12.96 9.66
N GLN A 41 -2.01 -12.66 10.95
CA GLN A 41 -2.04 -13.68 11.98
C GLN A 41 -3.48 -14.04 12.37
N ARG A 42 -3.85 -15.30 12.16
CA ARG A 42 -5.05 -15.90 12.74
C ARG A 42 -4.63 -16.90 13.81
N LEU A 43 -4.92 -16.58 15.05
CA LEU A 43 -4.72 -17.48 16.18
C LEU A 43 -5.95 -18.36 16.37
N VAL A 44 -5.73 -19.66 16.49
CA VAL A 44 -6.76 -20.67 16.72
C VAL A 44 -6.41 -21.48 17.97
N PHE A 45 -7.39 -21.63 18.86
CA PHE A 45 -7.26 -22.46 20.06
C PHE A 45 -8.53 -23.31 20.23
N ALA A 46 -8.35 -24.60 20.52
CA ALA A 46 -9.46 -25.55 20.69
C ALA A 46 -10.52 -25.49 19.56
N GLY A 47 -10.07 -25.32 18.31
CA GLY A 47 -10.94 -25.23 17.13
C GLY A 47 -11.66 -23.89 16.96
N LYS A 48 -11.42 -22.90 17.82
CA LYS A 48 -12.01 -21.56 17.73
C LYS A 48 -10.97 -20.52 17.33
N GLN A 49 -11.33 -19.65 16.38
CA GLN A 49 -10.54 -18.46 16.10
C GLN A 49 -10.64 -17.50 17.28
N LEU A 50 -9.51 -16.94 17.68
CA LEU A 50 -9.45 -15.92 18.72
C LEU A 50 -9.79 -14.55 18.12
N GLU A 51 -10.58 -13.78 18.85
CA GLU A 51 -11.07 -12.44 18.47
C GLU A 51 -10.20 -11.36 19.13
N SER A 52 -9.98 -10.26 18.42
CA SER A 52 -9.32 -9.06 18.95
C SER A 52 -10.09 -8.48 20.13
N GLY A 53 -9.38 -7.83 21.08
CA GLY A 53 -9.96 -7.29 22.31
C GLY A 53 -10.42 -8.32 23.36
N ARG A 54 -10.21 -9.62 23.15
CA ARG A 54 -10.49 -10.68 24.14
C ARG A 54 -9.21 -11.12 24.83
N THR A 55 -9.29 -11.42 26.13
CA THR A 55 -8.14 -11.89 26.91
C THR A 55 -7.85 -13.37 26.71
N LEU A 56 -6.62 -13.81 26.99
CA LEU A 56 -6.28 -15.23 27.01
C LEU A 56 -7.11 -16.02 28.04
N SER A 57 -7.37 -15.42 29.19
CA SER A 57 -8.21 -16.01 30.24
C SER A 57 -9.66 -16.23 29.79
N TYR A 58 -10.22 -15.36 28.94
CA TYR A 58 -11.57 -15.52 28.38
C TYR A 58 -11.69 -16.82 27.57
N TYR A 59 -10.64 -17.18 26.83
CA TYR A 59 -10.58 -18.43 26.07
C TYR A 59 -10.13 -19.65 26.91
N GLY A 60 -9.88 -19.47 28.20
CA GLY A 60 -9.38 -20.53 29.08
C GLY A 60 -7.96 -21.00 28.73
N ILE A 61 -7.17 -20.14 28.09
CA ILE A 61 -5.77 -20.42 27.74
C ILE A 61 -4.93 -20.39 29.03
N LYS A 62 -4.20 -21.47 29.27
CA LYS A 62 -3.40 -21.71 30.47
C LYS A 62 -1.92 -21.87 30.13
N ASP A 63 -1.10 -21.95 31.17
CA ASP A 63 0.29 -22.37 31.05
C ASP A 63 0.42 -23.67 30.23
N ALA A 64 1.45 -23.72 29.39
CA ALA A 64 1.74 -24.77 28.41
C ALA A 64 0.66 -24.99 27.31
N SER A 65 -0.32 -24.10 27.16
CA SER A 65 -1.30 -24.20 26.08
C SER A 65 -0.65 -24.00 24.72
N THR A 66 -1.11 -24.76 23.72
CA THR A 66 -0.68 -24.60 22.32
C THR A 66 -1.75 -23.90 21.50
N LEU A 67 -1.41 -22.76 20.91
CA LEU A 67 -2.22 -22.05 19.93
C LEU A 67 -1.68 -22.34 18.53
N HIS A 68 -2.56 -22.40 17.54
CA HIS A 68 -2.17 -22.55 16.14
C HIS A 68 -2.14 -21.19 15.46
N LEU A 69 -0.99 -20.83 14.90
CA LEU A 69 -0.86 -19.69 14.01
C LEU A 69 -1.16 -20.15 12.58
N VAL A 70 -2.33 -19.77 12.12
CA VAL A 70 -2.71 -19.87 10.70
C VAL A 70 -2.48 -18.49 10.11
N LEU A 71 -1.76 -18.41 9.00
CA LEU A 71 -1.71 -17.14 8.28
C LEU A 71 -3.02 -17.00 7.53
N ARG A 72 -3.74 -15.90 7.76
CA ARG A 72 -4.68 -15.42 6.74
C ARG A 72 -3.83 -15.30 5.49
N LEU A 73 -4.29 -15.91 4.40
CA LEU A 73 -3.86 -15.43 3.10
C LEU A 73 -4.05 -13.93 3.18
N ARG A 74 -2.98 -13.15 2.91
CA ARG A 74 -3.14 -11.73 2.58
C ARG A 74 -4.44 -11.69 1.79
N GLY A 75 -5.47 -10.96 2.24
CA GLY A 75 -6.54 -10.61 1.31
C GLY A 75 -5.78 -10.17 0.09
N MET A 76 -5.88 -10.91 -1.03
CA MET A 76 -4.88 -10.87 -2.08
C MET A 76 -4.80 -9.43 -2.56
N ILE A 77 -3.86 -8.68 -2.00
CA ILE A 77 -3.59 -7.32 -2.37
C ILE A 77 -2.18 -7.43 -2.90
N SER A 78 -2.11 -7.17 -4.21
CA SER A 78 -0.93 -6.92 -5.03
C SER A 78 -0.71 -7.91 -6.18
N ASN A 79 -1.77 -8.45 -6.79
CA ASN A 79 -1.79 -8.76 -8.23
C ASN A 79 -3.24 -8.75 -8.71
N PHE A 80 -3.49 -8.09 -9.85
CA PHE A 80 -4.76 -8.13 -10.58
C PHE A 80 -5.16 -9.59 -10.81
N SER A 81 -6.10 -10.11 -10.01
CA SER A 81 -6.61 -11.48 -10.14
C SER A 81 -8.13 -11.45 -10.14
N GLU A 82 -8.73 -12.46 -10.78
CA GLU A 82 -10.15 -12.52 -11.16
C GLU A 82 -11.08 -12.14 -10.01
N TYR A 83 -11.68 -10.96 -10.17
CA TYR A 83 -12.62 -10.41 -9.21
C TYR A 83 -14.02 -10.98 -9.44
N ASP A 84 -14.72 -11.30 -8.35
CA ASP A 84 -16.17 -11.56 -8.43
C ASP A 84 -16.89 -10.24 -8.73
N ILE A 85 -17.17 -10.02 -10.00
CA ILE A 85 -17.91 -8.85 -10.50
C ILE A 85 -19.38 -8.84 -10.04
N SER A 86 -19.86 -9.88 -9.35
CA SER A 86 -21.17 -9.85 -8.71
C SER A 86 -21.18 -9.03 -7.41
N ASP A 87 -20.02 -8.80 -6.78
CA ASP A 87 -19.88 -7.84 -5.67
C ASP A 87 -20.00 -6.40 -6.21
N PRO A 88 -21.03 -5.62 -5.82
CA PRO A 88 -21.21 -4.27 -6.31
C PRO A 88 -20.04 -3.32 -5.99
N LEU A 89 -19.33 -3.53 -4.87
CA LEU A 89 -18.15 -2.73 -4.48
C LEU A 89 -16.99 -2.94 -5.45
N ILE A 90 -16.81 -4.18 -5.89
CA ILE A 90 -15.76 -4.54 -6.83
C ILE A 90 -16.17 -4.17 -8.26
N ALA A 91 -17.43 -4.44 -8.64
CA ALA A 91 -17.98 -4.06 -9.93
C ALA A 91 -17.83 -2.55 -10.18
N PHE A 92 -18.06 -1.74 -9.15
CA PHE A 92 -17.85 -0.29 -9.19
C PHE A 92 -16.40 0.06 -9.55
N LEU A 93 -15.41 -0.52 -8.87
CA LEU A 93 -14.00 -0.26 -9.14
C LEU A 93 -13.55 -0.82 -10.50
N MET A 94 -14.12 -1.94 -10.94
CA MET A 94 -13.77 -2.58 -12.22
C MET A 94 -14.23 -1.78 -13.45
N LYS A 95 -15.20 -0.87 -13.31
CA LYS A 95 -15.65 0.00 -14.42
C LYS A 95 -14.65 1.11 -14.82
N GLY A 96 -13.63 1.36 -13.99
CA GLY A 96 -12.58 2.34 -14.29
C GLY A 96 -13.01 3.79 -14.08
N ASP A 97 -13.71 4.40 -15.05
CA ASP A 97 -14.15 5.80 -14.95
C ASP A 97 -15.48 5.90 -14.19
N VAL A 98 -15.41 6.46 -12.99
CA VAL A 98 -16.44 6.35 -11.94
C VAL A 98 -17.59 7.37 -12.06
N ASP A 99 -17.71 8.13 -13.14
CA ASP A 99 -18.68 9.24 -13.19
C ASP A 99 -20.15 8.80 -13.44
N SER A 100 -20.41 7.49 -13.63
CA SER A 100 -21.71 6.99 -14.13
C SER A 100 -22.34 5.88 -13.30
N VAL A 101 -21.79 5.58 -12.12
CA VAL A 101 -22.17 4.36 -11.37
C VAL A 101 -22.44 4.73 -9.93
N GLU A 102 -23.71 4.70 -9.57
CA GLU A 102 -24.10 4.80 -8.17
C GLU A 102 -23.79 3.48 -7.46
N ILE A 103 -23.18 3.59 -6.29
CA ILE A 103 -22.97 2.50 -5.36
C ILE A 103 -23.74 2.83 -4.08
N SER A 104 -24.38 1.83 -3.48
CA SER A 104 -25.13 2.03 -2.25
C SER A 104 -24.20 2.52 -1.13
N GLU A 105 -24.56 3.65 -0.54
CA GLU A 105 -23.88 4.20 0.62
C GLU A 105 -23.93 3.21 1.80
N GLU A 106 -25.04 2.48 1.96
CA GLU A 106 -25.17 1.46 3.01
C GLU A 106 -24.14 0.33 2.85
N LEU A 107 -23.84 -0.05 1.60
CA LEU A 107 -22.84 -1.07 1.30
C LEU A 107 -21.43 -0.57 1.61
N LEU A 108 -21.13 0.68 1.27
CA LEU A 108 -19.86 1.34 1.62
C LEU A 108 -19.69 1.49 3.14
N LYS A 109 -20.75 1.92 3.86
CA LYS A 109 -20.76 1.98 5.33
C LYS A 109 -20.52 0.61 5.95
N LYS A 110 -21.19 -0.42 5.44
CA LYS A 110 -20.99 -1.80 5.90
C LYS A 110 -19.54 -2.24 5.68
N LYS A 111 -19.00 -2.03 4.48
CA LYS A 111 -17.61 -2.39 4.16
C LYS A 111 -16.60 -1.65 5.04
N MET A 112 -16.82 -0.37 5.28
CA MET A 112 -15.98 0.45 6.14
C MET A 112 -15.95 -0.08 7.58
N ARG A 113 -17.10 -0.48 8.14
CA ARG A 113 -17.17 -1.12 9.48
C ARG A 113 -16.48 -2.49 9.54
N GLU A 114 -16.37 -3.18 8.41
CA GLU A 114 -15.63 -4.44 8.29
C GLU A 114 -14.11 -4.22 8.13
N CYS A 115 -13.68 -3.02 7.72
CA CYS A 115 -12.27 -2.68 7.64
C CYS A 115 -11.70 -2.39 9.03
N GLU A 116 -10.87 -3.31 9.53
CA GLU A 116 -10.09 -3.11 10.75
C GLU A 116 -9.19 -1.86 10.61
N GLY A 117 -9.16 -1.02 11.65
CA GLY A 117 -8.27 0.16 11.73
C GLY A 117 -8.80 1.46 11.13
N TYR A 118 -10.05 1.51 10.66
CA TYR A 118 -10.72 2.76 10.26
C TYR A 118 -10.74 3.81 11.40
N LEU A 119 -10.64 5.09 11.04
CA LEU A 119 -10.78 6.23 11.95
C LEU A 119 -12.10 6.96 11.73
N GLU A 120 -12.86 7.20 12.80
CA GLU A 120 -14.13 7.93 12.76
C GLU A 120 -14.00 9.30 12.07
N ASN A 121 -12.94 10.06 12.40
CA ASN A 121 -12.69 11.37 11.81
C ASN A 121 -11.73 11.31 10.62
N SER A 122 -12.10 11.95 9.52
CA SER A 122 -11.24 12.02 8.34
C SER A 122 -10.10 13.03 8.50
N THR A 123 -8.90 12.58 8.18
CA THR A 123 -7.67 13.38 7.99
C THR A 123 -7.30 13.57 6.52
N LEU A 124 -8.19 13.12 5.63
CA LEU A 124 -7.98 13.09 4.19
C LEU A 124 -7.74 14.50 3.66
N LYS A 125 -6.57 14.72 3.05
CA LYS A 125 -6.18 16.02 2.51
C LYS A 125 -5.74 15.89 1.05
N PHE A 126 -6.25 16.80 0.22
CA PHE A 126 -5.80 17.00 -1.15
C PHE A 126 -5.31 18.42 -1.34
N GLU A 127 -4.12 18.56 -1.91
CA GLU A 127 -3.50 19.85 -2.15
C GLU A 127 -2.88 19.89 -3.55
N HIS A 128 -3.33 20.81 -4.39
CA HIS A 128 -2.72 21.01 -5.69
C HIS A 128 -1.50 21.91 -5.57
N THR A 129 -0.31 21.32 -5.65
CA THR A 129 0.94 22.08 -5.55
C THR A 129 1.47 22.51 -6.92
N GLY A 130 1.05 21.84 -7.99
CA GLY A 130 1.44 22.17 -9.37
C GLY A 130 2.96 22.26 -9.54
N ILE A 131 3.44 23.38 -10.11
CA ILE A 131 4.87 23.67 -10.30
C ILE A 131 5.60 24.08 -9.01
N LYS A 132 4.90 24.34 -7.90
CA LYS A 132 5.54 24.79 -6.65
C LYS A 132 6.42 23.69 -6.02
N MET A 133 6.16 22.43 -6.36
CA MET A 133 6.88 21.28 -5.82
C MET A 133 7.82 20.66 -6.87
N LEU A 134 7.31 20.32 -8.05
CA LEU A 134 8.11 19.80 -9.18
C LEU A 134 7.69 20.47 -10.49
N ALA A 135 8.67 21.00 -11.22
CA ALA A 135 8.50 21.48 -12.58
C ALA A 135 8.17 20.35 -13.55
N LEU A 136 7.62 20.69 -14.72
CA LEU A 136 7.25 19.69 -15.73
C LEU A 136 8.43 18.82 -16.16
N ARG A 137 9.60 19.41 -16.37
CA ARG A 137 10.83 18.68 -16.75
C ARG A 137 11.25 17.67 -15.69
N GLU A 138 11.17 18.04 -14.41
CA GLU A 138 11.54 17.15 -13.30
C GLU A 138 10.56 15.96 -13.18
N LYS A 139 9.25 16.22 -13.34
CA LYS A 139 8.24 15.14 -13.40
C LYS A 139 8.50 14.19 -14.56
N ARG A 140 8.86 14.70 -15.75
CA ARG A 140 9.22 13.88 -16.91
C ARG A 140 10.45 13.00 -16.66
N LYS A 141 11.49 13.53 -16.01
CA LYS A 141 12.67 12.73 -15.63
C LYS A 141 12.28 11.56 -14.72
N LEU A 142 11.44 11.80 -13.71
CA LEU A 142 10.94 10.74 -12.84
C LEU A 142 10.13 9.68 -13.60
N MET A 143 9.21 10.10 -14.48
CA MET A 143 8.44 9.16 -15.31
C MET A 143 9.35 8.34 -16.23
N GLY A 144 10.34 8.98 -16.86
CA GLY A 144 11.34 8.31 -17.70
C GLY A 144 12.17 7.29 -16.93
N VAL A 145 12.54 7.56 -15.68
CA VAL A 145 13.17 6.58 -14.79
C VAL A 145 12.26 5.37 -14.61
N ALA A 146 10.98 5.58 -14.31
CA ALA A 146 10.06 4.46 -14.14
C ALA A 146 9.87 3.62 -15.41
N ASP A 147 9.77 4.26 -16.58
CA ASP A 147 9.64 3.57 -17.86
C ASP A 147 10.90 2.80 -18.26
N CYS A 148 12.07 3.37 -17.98
CA CYS A 148 13.34 2.70 -18.20
C CYS A 148 13.49 1.47 -17.29
N VAL A 149 13.17 1.59 -15.99
CA VAL A 149 13.17 0.44 -15.07
C VAL A 149 12.20 -0.64 -15.54
N PHE A 150 10.98 -0.25 -15.92
CA PHE A 150 9.99 -1.19 -16.46
C PHE A 150 10.53 -1.93 -17.69
N SER A 151 11.12 -1.21 -18.65
CA SER A 151 11.67 -1.79 -19.87
C SER A 151 12.81 -2.78 -19.59
N LEU A 152 13.69 -2.46 -18.62
CA LEU A 152 14.76 -3.36 -18.19
C LEU A 152 14.21 -4.63 -17.56
N GLN A 153 13.17 -4.53 -16.72
CA GLN A 153 12.50 -5.71 -16.16
C GLN A 153 11.84 -6.57 -17.24
N GLN A 154 11.31 -5.97 -18.32
CA GLN A 154 10.76 -6.75 -19.45
C GLN A 154 11.84 -7.55 -20.17
N ILE A 155 13.02 -6.97 -20.37
CA ILE A 155 14.16 -7.63 -21.04
C ILE A 155 14.70 -8.78 -20.18
N GLN A 156 14.76 -8.59 -18.86
CA GLN A 156 15.31 -9.57 -17.91
C GLN A 156 14.29 -10.61 -17.43
N GLY A 157 13.00 -10.32 -17.62
CA GLY A 157 11.89 -11.11 -17.09
C GLY A 157 11.60 -12.39 -17.88
N LYS A 158 10.90 -13.34 -17.24
CA LYS A 158 10.38 -14.52 -17.94
C LYS A 158 9.25 -14.11 -18.90
N PRO A 159 9.21 -14.65 -20.14
CA PRO A 159 8.11 -14.42 -21.06
C PRO A 159 6.75 -14.73 -20.41
N GLY A 160 5.77 -13.83 -20.52
CA GLY A 160 4.44 -13.99 -19.94
C GLY A 160 4.25 -13.52 -18.49
N SER A 161 5.32 -13.09 -17.80
CA SER A 161 5.26 -12.52 -16.44
C SER A 161 5.38 -10.99 -16.44
N ILE A 162 4.72 -10.32 -17.39
CA ILE A 162 4.79 -8.86 -17.54
C ILE A 162 4.00 -8.20 -16.41
N ARG A 163 4.69 -7.63 -15.42
CA ARG A 163 4.08 -6.92 -14.29
C ARG A 163 3.76 -5.49 -14.68
N GLN A 164 2.47 -5.17 -14.79
CA GLN A 164 2.01 -3.83 -15.20
C GLN A 164 2.13 -2.78 -14.09
N ASP A 165 2.15 -3.21 -12.82
CA ASP A 165 2.32 -2.35 -11.64
C ASP A 165 3.69 -2.61 -11.00
N ILE A 166 4.55 -1.60 -11.02
CA ILE A 166 5.89 -1.68 -10.45
C ILE A 166 6.11 -0.56 -9.42
N LYS A 167 6.85 -0.87 -8.37
CA LYS A 167 7.22 0.05 -7.28
C LYS A 167 8.73 0.10 -7.21
N ILE A 168 9.29 1.30 -7.28
CA ILE A 168 10.73 1.52 -7.36
C ILE A 168 11.13 2.25 -6.08
N LEU A 169 11.85 1.57 -5.19
CA LEU A 169 12.38 2.18 -3.99
C LEU A 169 13.51 3.14 -4.40
N LEU A 170 13.36 4.42 -4.02
CA LEU A 170 14.34 5.46 -4.29
C LEU A 170 15.24 5.62 -3.06
N PRO A 171 16.55 5.32 -3.16
CA PRO A 171 17.50 5.60 -2.08
C PRO A 171 17.53 7.09 -1.76
N ASN A 172 17.83 7.45 -0.51
CA ASN A 172 17.98 8.85 -0.10
C ASN A 172 18.92 9.62 -1.03
N GLY A 173 18.52 10.81 -1.45
CA GLY A 173 19.25 11.65 -2.40
C GLY A 173 19.06 11.28 -3.87
N SER A 174 18.36 10.18 -4.20
CA SER A 174 18.09 9.81 -5.59
C SER A 174 17.17 10.81 -6.28
N LEU A 175 16.20 11.37 -5.54
CA LEU A 175 15.36 12.44 -6.08
C LEU A 175 16.18 13.66 -6.49
N GLN A 176 17.18 14.06 -5.70
CA GLN A 176 18.09 15.16 -6.08
C GLN A 176 18.86 14.82 -7.35
N LYS A 177 19.37 13.59 -7.47
CA LYS A 177 20.12 13.16 -8.67
C LYS A 177 19.24 13.14 -9.92
N ILE A 178 17.98 12.73 -9.82
CA ILE A 178 17.05 12.64 -10.95
C ILE A 178 16.51 14.02 -11.33
N THR A 179 16.09 14.82 -10.35
CA THR A 179 15.39 16.08 -10.59
C THR A 179 16.33 17.28 -10.65
N GLY A 180 17.49 17.20 -10.01
CA GLY A 180 18.38 18.35 -9.75
C GLY A 180 17.99 19.15 -8.49
N SER A 181 16.83 18.88 -7.89
CA SER A 181 16.34 19.62 -6.73
C SER A 181 16.79 19.00 -5.42
N ASN A 182 17.49 19.76 -4.58
CA ASN A 182 17.91 19.34 -3.24
C ASN A 182 16.82 19.49 -2.17
N THR A 183 15.68 20.13 -2.49
CA THR A 183 14.61 20.38 -1.50
C THR A 183 13.42 19.45 -1.62
N ILE A 184 13.25 18.78 -2.77
CA ILE A 184 12.02 18.04 -3.06
C ILE A 184 11.79 16.86 -2.10
N GLU A 185 12.85 16.10 -1.79
CA GLU A 185 12.75 14.93 -0.93
C GLU A 185 12.31 15.34 0.48
N ALA A 186 12.95 16.37 1.06
CA ALA A 186 12.59 16.90 2.36
C ALA A 186 11.16 17.47 2.36
N LYS A 187 10.75 18.20 1.32
CA LYS A 187 9.38 18.74 1.19
C LYS A 187 8.34 17.62 1.15
N LEU A 188 8.53 16.61 0.30
CA LEU A 188 7.63 15.46 0.21
C LEU A 188 7.51 14.74 1.55
N LYS A 189 8.64 14.45 2.21
CA LYS A 189 8.67 13.78 3.51
C LYS A 189 8.01 14.61 4.62
N SER A 190 8.12 15.93 4.59
CA SER A 190 7.53 16.82 5.60
C SER A 190 6.00 16.81 5.65
N HIS A 191 5.33 16.27 4.63
CA HIS A 191 3.88 16.10 4.61
C HIS A 191 3.40 14.82 5.31
N HIS A 192 4.30 13.92 5.69
CA HIS A 192 3.98 12.74 6.47
C HIS A 192 3.92 13.09 7.97
N SER A 193 3.14 12.35 8.74
CA SER A 193 3.06 12.53 10.19
C SER A 193 4.29 12.04 10.97
N GLU A 194 5.20 11.31 10.31
CA GLU A 194 6.36 10.66 10.95
C GLU A 194 7.64 11.45 10.64
N PRO A 195 8.70 11.29 11.44
CA PRO A 195 9.98 11.95 11.20
C PRO A 195 10.53 11.67 9.79
N PRO A 196 10.96 12.70 9.04
CA PRO A 196 11.42 12.56 7.66
C PRO A 196 12.57 11.58 7.43
N GLU A 197 13.50 11.46 8.37
CA GLU A 197 14.73 10.68 8.28
C GLU A 197 14.49 9.18 8.06
N ASP A 198 13.38 8.65 8.60
CA ASP A 198 13.06 7.23 8.57
C ASP A 198 12.20 6.85 7.35
N LEU A 199 11.62 7.84 6.66
CA LEU A 199 10.66 7.62 5.59
C LEU A 199 11.33 7.17 4.28
N LYS A 200 10.67 6.21 3.62
CA LYS A 200 11.00 5.74 2.28
C LYS A 200 10.27 6.56 1.23
N VAL A 201 10.96 6.83 0.11
CA VAL A 201 10.32 7.37 -1.09
C VAL A 201 10.24 6.27 -2.14
N VAL A 202 9.06 6.10 -2.72
CA VAL A 202 8.80 5.06 -3.71
C VAL A 202 8.17 5.66 -4.94
N LEU A 203 8.71 5.36 -6.11
CA LEU A 203 8.14 5.71 -7.40
C LEU A 203 7.31 4.54 -7.94
N ARG A 204 6.02 4.74 -8.11
CA ARG A 204 5.12 3.72 -8.66
C ARG A 204 4.74 4.06 -10.09
N ARG A 205 4.80 3.06 -10.95
CA ARG A 205 4.29 3.09 -12.32
C ARG A 205 3.27 1.98 -12.48
N THR A 206 2.07 2.36 -12.89
CA THR A 206 0.98 1.42 -13.14
C THR A 206 0.51 1.60 -14.58
N ALA A 207 0.70 0.59 -15.42
CA ALA A 207 0.11 0.46 -16.76
C ALA A 207 -1.20 -0.34 -16.68
N PRO A 208 -2.01 -0.44 -17.76
CA PRO A 208 -3.35 -1.04 -17.69
C PRO A 208 -3.35 -2.48 -17.20
N THR A 209 -4.44 -2.84 -16.52
CA THR A 209 -4.48 -4.04 -15.68
C THR A 209 -5.84 -4.71 -15.80
N ASP A 210 -5.91 -6.01 -15.52
CA ASP A 210 -7.19 -6.75 -15.55
C ASP A 210 -7.98 -6.65 -14.24
N GLY A 211 -7.65 -5.68 -13.40
CA GLY A 211 -8.17 -5.62 -12.04
C GLY A 211 -8.14 -4.25 -11.40
N CYS A 212 -8.72 -4.15 -10.21
CA CYS A 212 -8.72 -2.94 -9.38
C CYS A 212 -7.89 -3.14 -8.10
N LEU A 213 -7.73 -2.10 -7.29
CA LEU A 213 -7.33 -2.24 -5.88
C LEU A 213 -8.61 -2.18 -5.05
N PRO A 214 -9.06 -3.30 -4.44
CA PRO A 214 -10.30 -3.36 -3.68
C PRO A 214 -10.35 -2.35 -2.53
N TRP A 215 -11.55 -2.09 -2.03
CA TRP A 215 -11.76 -1.27 -0.85
C TRP A 215 -11.04 -1.83 0.37
N HIS A 216 -10.17 -1.03 0.96
CA HIS A 216 -9.37 -1.37 2.13
C HIS A 216 -9.01 -0.12 2.93
N VAL A 217 -8.50 -0.33 4.13
CA VAL A 217 -7.78 0.66 4.92
C VAL A 217 -6.32 0.20 4.94
N ASP A 218 -5.36 1.13 4.85
CA ASP A 218 -3.94 0.78 4.94
C ASP A 218 -3.67 0.11 6.30
N GLY A 219 -2.92 -1.00 6.28
CA GLY A 219 -2.67 -1.82 7.48
C GLY A 219 -2.00 -1.06 8.62
N TYR A 220 -1.95 -1.65 9.82
CA TYR A 220 -1.38 -1.01 11.02
C TYR A 220 0.09 -0.54 10.87
N TYR A 221 0.83 -1.13 9.93
CA TYR A 221 2.20 -0.71 9.58
C TYR A 221 2.29 0.67 8.90
N SER A 222 1.16 1.24 8.48
CA SER A 222 1.06 2.57 7.90
C SER A 222 0.21 3.47 8.79
N ARG A 223 0.78 4.59 9.20
CA ARG A 223 0.19 5.67 9.97
C ARG A 223 -0.31 6.76 9.01
N ALA A 224 0.41 6.99 7.92
CA ALA A 224 -0.03 7.83 6.81
C ALA A 224 0.50 7.32 5.47
N THR A 225 -0.22 7.65 4.41
CA THR A 225 0.25 7.47 3.02
C THR A 225 0.20 8.83 2.34
N VAL A 226 1.37 9.34 1.96
CA VAL A 226 1.51 10.57 1.17
C VAL A 226 1.75 10.20 -0.28
N GLN A 227 0.93 10.70 -1.19
CA GLN A 227 1.02 10.45 -2.63
C GLN A 227 1.17 11.75 -3.39
N TYR A 228 2.16 11.84 -4.28
CA TYR A 228 2.33 12.96 -5.20
C TYR A 228 2.16 12.49 -6.66
N THR A 229 1.17 13.06 -7.33
CA THR A 229 0.78 12.67 -8.69
C THR A 229 1.73 13.28 -9.73
N LEU A 230 2.36 12.49 -10.59
CA LEU A 230 3.36 12.99 -11.54
C LEU A 230 2.77 13.38 -12.91
N ASN A 231 1.77 12.65 -13.39
CA ASN A 231 1.08 12.95 -14.65
C ASN A 231 -0.39 13.29 -14.44
N ASP A 232 -0.99 13.91 -15.44
CA ASP A 232 -2.35 14.42 -15.38
C ASP A 232 -3.37 13.28 -15.52
N ASP A 233 -4.49 13.38 -14.81
CA ASP A 233 -5.55 12.35 -14.87
C ASP A 233 -6.28 12.29 -16.23
N ARG A 234 -6.00 13.23 -17.14
CA ARG A 234 -6.42 13.17 -18.55
C ARG A 234 -5.52 12.26 -19.41
N GLU A 235 -4.35 11.87 -18.92
CA GLU A 235 -3.38 11.03 -19.66
C GLU A 235 -3.68 9.53 -19.55
N TYR A 236 -4.66 9.14 -18.73
CA TYR A 236 -5.08 7.76 -18.54
C TYR A 236 -6.60 7.66 -18.29
N LYS A 237 -7.15 6.45 -18.41
CA LYS A 237 -8.57 6.16 -18.12
C LYS A 237 -8.68 5.12 -17.02
N GLY A 238 -9.54 5.37 -16.03
CA GLY A 238 -9.58 4.58 -14.81
C GLY A 238 -8.39 4.84 -13.87
N GLY A 239 -8.00 3.87 -13.05
CA GLY A 239 -6.92 4.07 -12.07
C GLY A 239 -7.24 5.13 -11.01
N ARG A 240 -8.53 5.44 -10.82
CA ARG A 240 -9.01 6.52 -9.96
C ARG A 240 -8.94 6.10 -8.52
N LEU A 241 -8.28 6.91 -7.70
CA LEU A 241 -8.26 6.73 -6.25
C LEU A 241 -9.62 7.17 -5.70
N CYS A 242 -10.35 6.24 -5.10
CA CYS A 242 -11.69 6.43 -4.55
C CYS A 242 -11.61 6.33 -3.03
N PHE A 243 -12.25 7.24 -2.32
CA PHE A 243 -12.31 7.25 -0.86
C PHE A 243 -13.76 7.14 -0.41
N TYR A 244 -13.94 6.61 0.79
CA TYR A 244 -15.20 6.70 1.50
C TYR A 244 -14.94 7.04 2.97
N THR A 245 -15.60 8.07 3.46
CA THR A 245 -15.63 8.45 4.88
C THR A 245 -17.06 8.81 5.27
N GLU A 246 -17.39 8.76 6.56
CA GLU A 246 -18.72 9.19 7.01
C GLU A 246 -18.98 10.68 6.72
N ASP A 247 -17.95 11.52 6.87
CA ASP A 247 -18.06 12.97 6.67
C ASP A 247 -18.24 13.38 5.21
N LEU A 248 -17.56 12.69 4.28
CA LEU A 248 -17.50 13.08 2.86
C LEU A 248 -18.36 12.19 1.96
N GLY A 249 -18.82 11.04 2.47
CA GLY A 249 -19.39 9.99 1.64
C GLY A 249 -18.38 9.44 0.64
N LEU A 250 -18.88 8.91 -0.49
CA LEU A 250 -18.03 8.49 -1.60
C LEU A 250 -17.40 9.71 -2.25
N TYR A 251 -16.08 9.80 -2.18
CA TYR A 251 -15.30 10.89 -2.75
C TYR A 251 -14.26 10.37 -3.72
N VAL A 252 -14.32 10.84 -4.97
CA VAL A 252 -13.38 10.43 -6.02
C VAL A 252 -12.71 11.68 -6.61
N PRO A 253 -11.59 12.13 -6.03
CA PRO A 253 -10.93 13.39 -6.39
C PRO A 253 -10.40 13.38 -7.82
N ARG A 254 -10.44 14.55 -8.47
CA ARG A 254 -9.53 14.87 -9.58
C ARG A 254 -8.10 15.01 -9.05
N ARG A 255 -7.14 14.46 -9.79
CA ARG A 255 -5.72 14.48 -9.43
C ARG A 255 -4.87 14.87 -10.65
N PRO A 256 -4.95 16.13 -11.12
CA PRO A 256 -4.02 16.61 -12.13
C PRO A 256 -2.58 16.55 -11.61
N ALA A 257 -1.62 16.60 -12.54
CA ALA A 257 -0.20 16.49 -12.21
C ALA A 257 0.22 17.55 -11.18
N GLY A 258 0.89 17.12 -10.10
CA GLY A 258 1.27 17.97 -8.97
C GLY A 258 0.29 17.99 -7.80
N THR A 259 -0.72 17.13 -7.82
CA THR A 259 -1.64 16.94 -6.69
C THR A 259 -1.01 16.03 -5.64
N LEU A 260 -0.93 16.55 -4.42
CA LEU A 260 -0.59 15.83 -3.19
C LEU A 260 -1.89 15.26 -2.58
N SER A 261 -1.85 14.00 -2.18
CA SER A 261 -2.94 13.30 -1.50
C SER A 261 -2.40 12.67 -0.24
N ILE A 262 -3.00 12.97 0.90
CA ILE A 262 -2.58 12.47 2.21
C ILE A 262 -3.79 11.81 2.84
N HIS A 263 -3.64 10.57 3.24
CA HIS A 263 -4.66 9.83 3.99
C HIS A 263 -3.96 8.98 5.05
N THR A 264 -4.68 8.62 6.11
CA THR A 264 -4.15 7.83 7.22
C THR A 264 -4.89 6.50 7.29
N LYS A 265 -6.17 6.54 7.62
CA LYS A 265 -7.01 5.35 7.85
C LYS A 265 -8.38 5.45 7.19
N GLU A 266 -8.48 6.26 6.15
CA GLU A 266 -9.66 6.33 5.32
C GLU A 266 -9.77 5.09 4.43
N MET A 267 -10.98 4.52 4.38
CA MET A 267 -11.26 3.43 3.46
C MET A 267 -11.14 3.95 2.03
N HIS A 268 -10.38 3.24 1.21
CA HIS A 268 -10.12 3.64 -0.16
C HIS A 268 -9.94 2.43 -1.07
N GLY A 269 -10.10 2.67 -2.37
CA GLY A 269 -9.87 1.72 -3.44
C GLY A 269 -9.31 2.43 -4.66
N VAL A 270 -8.78 1.68 -5.62
CA VAL A 270 -8.31 2.23 -6.89
C VAL A 270 -9.04 1.52 -8.02
N SER A 271 -9.75 2.28 -8.85
CA SER A 271 -10.47 1.68 -9.98
C SER A 271 -9.49 1.04 -10.97
N ARG A 272 -10.00 0.09 -11.77
CA ARG A 272 -9.22 -0.55 -12.83
C ARG A 272 -8.61 0.51 -13.75
N LEU A 273 -7.32 0.38 -14.07
CA LEU A 273 -6.67 1.21 -15.07
C LEU A 273 -6.91 0.59 -16.45
N ILE A 274 -7.63 1.30 -17.30
CA ILE A 274 -8.10 0.82 -18.61
C ILE A 274 -7.09 1.13 -19.71
N SER A 275 -6.53 2.34 -19.70
CA SER A 275 -5.59 2.80 -20.72
C SER A 275 -4.67 3.90 -20.19
N GLY A 276 -3.51 4.08 -20.81
CA GLY A 276 -2.50 5.03 -20.35
C GLY A 276 -1.66 4.47 -19.19
N VAL A 277 -0.76 5.29 -18.65
CA VAL A 277 0.11 4.90 -17.53
C VAL A 277 -0.02 5.94 -16.43
N ARG A 278 -0.16 5.50 -15.19
CA ARG A 278 -0.26 6.35 -14.00
C ARG A 278 1.06 6.33 -13.24
N TYR A 279 1.59 7.51 -12.93
CA TYR A 279 2.86 7.68 -12.20
C TYR A 279 2.65 8.46 -10.91
N VAL A 280 3.13 7.92 -9.80
CA VAL A 280 2.94 8.50 -8.47
C VAL A 280 4.18 8.29 -7.61
N LEU A 281 4.60 9.32 -6.89
CA LEU A 281 5.54 9.17 -5.77
C LEU A 281 4.77 8.90 -4.49
N PHE A 282 5.25 7.95 -3.70
CA PHE A 282 4.76 7.64 -2.37
C PHE A 282 5.83 8.03 -1.34
N VAL A 283 5.41 8.56 -0.21
CA VAL A 283 6.20 8.59 1.02
C VAL A 283 5.48 7.72 2.04
N VAL A 284 6.22 6.74 2.56
CA VAL A 284 5.71 5.73 3.49
C VAL A 284 6.77 5.38 4.53
N GLU A 285 6.33 4.76 5.62
CA GLU A 285 7.17 4.31 6.72
C GLU A 285 8.14 3.20 6.31
N PRO A 286 9.27 3.04 7.02
CA PRO A 286 10.20 1.96 6.74
C PRO A 286 9.62 0.57 6.99
N THR A 287 8.59 0.45 7.84
CA THR A 287 7.85 -0.80 8.07
C THR A 287 6.89 -1.16 6.94
N ASN A 288 6.57 -0.23 6.04
CA ASN A 288 5.67 -0.48 4.91
C ASN A 288 6.33 -1.45 3.92
N ASP A 289 5.70 -2.61 3.70
CA ASP A 289 6.19 -3.67 2.83
C ASP A 289 5.85 -3.46 1.33
N LEU A 290 5.21 -2.33 1.01
CA LEU A 290 4.76 -1.97 -0.33
C LEU A 290 3.85 -3.02 -0.96
N GLY A 291 3.08 -3.77 -0.17
CA GLY A 291 2.21 -4.84 -0.66
C GLY A 291 2.94 -6.17 -0.91
N GLY A 292 4.21 -6.28 -0.51
CA GLY A 292 4.78 -7.54 -0.06
C GLY A 292 5.17 -8.60 -1.10
N THR A 293 5.11 -8.33 -2.40
CA THR A 293 5.71 -9.18 -3.44
C THR A 293 7.01 -8.54 -3.93
N THR A 294 8.15 -9.13 -3.59
CA THR A 294 9.48 -8.62 -3.97
C THR A 294 9.66 -8.48 -5.48
N GLU A 295 8.96 -9.29 -6.29
CA GLU A 295 9.02 -9.23 -7.76
C GLU A 295 8.50 -7.91 -8.36
N ASN A 296 7.57 -7.24 -7.68
CA ASN A 296 6.99 -5.96 -8.12
C ASN A 296 7.74 -4.75 -7.54
N ILE A 297 8.76 -5.00 -6.71
CA ILE A 297 9.54 -3.98 -6.02
C ILE A 297 10.97 -3.99 -6.56
N VAL A 298 11.39 -2.88 -7.16
CA VAL A 298 12.76 -2.68 -7.64
C VAL A 298 13.49 -1.77 -6.67
N ASP A 299 14.60 -2.24 -6.11
CA ASP A 299 15.49 -1.41 -5.30
C ASP A 299 16.65 -0.87 -6.16
N LEU A 300 16.70 0.46 -6.30
CA LEU A 300 17.77 1.13 -7.05
C LEU A 300 19.11 1.17 -6.29
N ALA A 301 19.13 0.94 -4.96
CA ALA A 301 20.37 0.90 -4.19
C ALA A 301 21.25 -0.29 -4.57
N SER A 302 20.62 -1.46 -4.80
CA SER A 302 21.33 -2.73 -4.93
C SER A 302 22.09 -2.93 -6.24
N ASN A 303 21.89 -2.09 -7.27
CA ASN A 303 22.31 -2.44 -8.64
C ASN A 303 23.12 -1.38 -9.40
N ASN A 304 23.55 -0.26 -8.78
CA ASN A 304 24.15 0.90 -9.48
C ASN A 304 23.32 1.42 -10.68
N MET A 305 22.08 0.94 -10.85
CA MET A 305 21.22 1.21 -12.01
C MET A 305 20.98 2.70 -12.18
N LEU A 306 20.81 3.42 -11.08
CA LEU A 306 20.58 4.86 -11.11
C LEU A 306 21.69 5.61 -11.84
N GLN A 307 22.97 5.27 -11.64
CA GLN A 307 24.06 5.94 -12.35
C GLN A 307 24.05 5.64 -13.85
N SER A 308 23.87 4.38 -14.23
CA SER A 308 23.80 3.98 -15.65
C SER A 308 22.59 4.59 -16.37
N MET A 309 21.46 4.72 -15.69
CA MET A 309 20.26 5.36 -16.22
C MET A 309 20.43 6.87 -16.38
N LEU A 310 21.01 7.55 -15.38
CA LEU A 310 21.26 8.99 -15.47
C LEU A 310 22.28 9.34 -16.57
N ALA A 311 23.22 8.45 -16.86
CA ALA A 311 24.20 8.62 -17.94
C ALA A 311 23.60 8.44 -19.35
N THR A 312 22.45 7.78 -19.47
CA THR A 312 21.77 7.49 -20.75
C THR A 312 20.53 8.33 -20.99
N MET A 313 20.01 8.99 -19.95
CA MET A 313 18.98 10.02 -20.06
C MET A 313 19.62 11.31 -20.59
N ASP A 314 19.67 11.43 -21.91
CA ASP A 314 20.04 12.65 -22.61
C ASP A 314 19.27 13.87 -22.06
N ASP A 315 19.93 15.03 -22.04
CA ASP A 315 19.35 16.31 -21.59
C ASP A 315 18.15 16.80 -22.43
N ASN A 316 17.74 16.04 -23.46
CA ASN A 316 16.71 16.39 -24.44
C ASN A 316 15.26 15.98 -24.06
N ILE A 317 14.97 15.73 -22.77
CA ILE A 317 13.59 15.58 -22.23
C ILE A 317 13.14 16.83 -21.47
#